data_AF-A0A8J5UAU7-F1
#
_entry.id   AF-A0A8J5UAU7-F1
#
_cell.length_a   1.000
_cell.length_b   1.000
_cell.length_c   1.000
_cell.angle_alpha   90.00
_cell.angle_beta   90.00
_cell.angle_gamma   90.00
#
_symmetry.space_group_name_H-M   'P 1'
#
loop_
_entity.id
_entity.type
_entity.pdbx_description
1 polymer ?
#
loop_
_entity_poly.entity_id
_entity_poly.type
_entity_poly.pdbx_seq_one_letter_code
_entity_poly.pdbx_strand_id
1 'polypeptide(L)'
;MRCNPSFCAILLGLAATAQGSSDLASNLKREATVTSSFNPKNATLAEFNAHAREVALSRIGNSTVCNKDNVRVRKLFENLTSNERISYTDALKCLMDLPAKTPSDLAPGAKSRYDDWVVTHINQTLTIHLNANFLGWHRWYIWEMERALRSDCGYKGPFPYWDWTKTEKETFEKSEVFDGSATSLSGNGAPLNYTDSDVIVINSQYPNMEVVFPHGTGGGCVTNGPFANITVNLGPVGLALVGNKTDTSGAGYKYNPRCLKRDLTDEILHRYVNETSVLTLLRDSSDIWWFQTIMSGAWGSRDIGIHPGAHNSLGGDPGRDFWVSPGEPASVCPIVS
;
A
#
# COMPACT_ATOMS: atom_id res chain seq x y z
N MET A 1 -13.89 18.44 -35.88
CA MET A 1 -12.61 19.11 -35.55
C MET A 1 -11.49 18.15 -35.90
N ARG A 2 -10.50 18.63 -36.64
CA ARG A 2 -9.48 17.83 -37.35
C ARG A 2 -8.41 17.29 -36.38
N CYS A 3 -8.11 15.99 -36.45
CA CYS A 3 -6.95 15.37 -35.82
C CYS A 3 -5.65 15.83 -36.49
N ASN A 4 -4.62 16.12 -35.68
CA ASN A 4 -3.27 16.40 -36.13
C ASN A 4 -2.40 15.11 -36.01
N PRO A 5 -1.77 14.62 -37.09
CA PRO A 5 -1.02 13.36 -37.09
C PRO A 5 0.46 13.62 -36.79
N SER A 6 0.87 13.48 -35.53
CA SER A 6 2.29 13.40 -35.14
C SER A 6 2.43 12.75 -33.78
N PHE A 7 1.87 11.55 -33.59
CA PHE A 7 2.24 10.63 -32.51
C PHE A 7 1.99 9.21 -32.99
N CYS A 8 2.91 8.72 -33.82
CA CYS A 8 3.01 7.32 -34.21
C CYS A 8 4.49 6.92 -34.15
N ALA A 9 4.75 5.73 -33.61
CA ALA A 9 6.05 5.15 -33.20
C ALA A 9 6.60 5.78 -31.90
N ILE A 10 6.83 5.04 -30.80
CA ILE A 10 7.53 3.76 -30.72
C ILE A 10 6.78 2.82 -29.75
N LEU A 11 6.17 1.79 -30.31
CA LEU A 11 5.74 0.57 -29.64
C LEU A 11 6.73 -0.49 -30.10
N LEU A 12 7.64 -0.94 -29.24
CA LEU A 12 8.51 -2.13 -29.36
C LEU A 12 9.36 -2.16 -28.06
N GLY A 13 9.38 -3.19 -27.22
CA GLY A 13 8.75 -4.48 -27.34
C GLY A 13 8.71 -5.22 -26.01
N LEU A 14 7.68 -6.07 -25.88
CA LEU A 14 7.69 -7.25 -25.04
C LEU A 14 7.17 -8.37 -25.94
N ALA A 15 8.08 -8.95 -26.72
CA ALA A 15 7.86 -10.27 -27.30
C ALA A 15 7.95 -11.30 -26.17
N ALA A 16 6.91 -11.35 -25.33
CA ALA A 16 6.66 -12.54 -24.52
C ALA A 16 6.19 -13.63 -25.50
N THR A 17 6.98 -14.69 -25.60
CA THR A 17 6.71 -15.89 -26.37
C THR A 17 5.25 -16.33 -26.19
N ALA A 18 4.53 -16.45 -27.31
CA ALA A 18 3.09 -16.73 -27.41
C ALA A 18 2.63 -18.10 -26.86
N GLN A 19 3.50 -18.86 -26.19
CA GLN A 19 3.14 -20.11 -25.52
C GLN A 19 2.62 -19.92 -24.09
N GLY A 20 2.86 -18.77 -23.44
CA GLY A 20 2.32 -18.48 -22.10
C GLY A 20 0.91 -17.86 -22.09
N SER A 21 0.48 -17.28 -23.21
CA SER A 21 -0.78 -16.53 -23.28
C SER A 21 -2.02 -17.42 -23.42
N SER A 22 -1.89 -18.60 -24.06
CA SER A 22 -2.98 -19.56 -24.19
C SER A 22 -3.35 -20.22 -22.85
N ASP A 23 -2.36 -20.48 -22.00
CA ASP A 23 -2.58 -21.06 -20.67
C ASP A 23 -3.12 -20.02 -19.67
N LEU A 24 -2.73 -18.74 -19.80
CA LEU A 24 -3.29 -17.68 -18.98
C LEU A 24 -4.77 -17.42 -19.31
N ALA A 25 -5.11 -17.40 -20.61
CA ALA A 25 -6.47 -17.20 -21.09
C ALA A 25 -7.38 -18.41 -20.80
N SER A 26 -6.86 -19.64 -20.82
CA SER A 26 -7.64 -20.84 -20.47
C SER A 26 -7.91 -20.94 -18.96
N ASN A 27 -6.98 -20.48 -18.11
CA ASN A 27 -7.17 -20.43 -16.66
C ASN A 27 -8.14 -19.34 -16.21
N LEU A 28 -8.26 -18.23 -16.96
CA LEU A 28 -9.27 -17.19 -16.72
C LEU A 28 -10.71 -17.67 -17.04
N LYS A 29 -10.85 -18.77 -17.80
CA LYS A 29 -12.15 -19.38 -18.13
C LYS A 29 -12.63 -20.45 -17.14
N ARG A 30 -11.88 -20.76 -16.08
CA ARG A 30 -12.38 -21.64 -15.02
C ARG A 30 -13.44 -20.90 -14.22
N GLU A 31 -14.71 -21.13 -14.58
CA GLU A 31 -15.83 -20.81 -13.70
C GLU A 31 -15.58 -21.45 -12.34
N ALA A 32 -15.58 -20.62 -11.29
CA ALA A 32 -15.41 -21.11 -9.94
C ALA A 32 -16.63 -21.98 -9.61
N THR A 33 -16.40 -23.22 -9.19
CA THR A 33 -17.46 -24.07 -8.64
C THR A 33 -17.73 -23.58 -7.21
N VAL A 34 -18.48 -22.48 -7.09
CA VAL A 34 -18.86 -21.90 -5.80
C VAL A 34 -20.08 -22.67 -5.30
N THR A 35 -19.97 -23.25 -4.10
CA THR A 35 -21.02 -24.05 -3.46
C THR A 35 -21.96 -23.22 -2.57
N SER A 36 -21.70 -21.92 -2.41
CA SER A 36 -22.43 -21.01 -1.52
C SER A 36 -23.40 -20.08 -2.24
N SER A 37 -24.53 -19.77 -1.56
CA SER A 37 -25.52 -18.75 -1.92
C SER A 37 -24.99 -17.32 -1.68
N PHE A 38 -23.75 -17.05 -2.09
CA PHE A 38 -23.08 -15.78 -1.84
C PHE A 38 -23.82 -14.64 -2.56
N ASN A 39 -24.36 -13.70 -1.77
CA ASN A 39 -24.99 -12.51 -2.29
C ASN A 39 -24.13 -11.28 -1.95
N PRO A 40 -23.40 -10.72 -2.93
CA PRO A 40 -22.53 -9.59 -2.68
C PRO A 40 -23.28 -8.33 -2.22
N LYS A 41 -24.61 -8.24 -2.37
CA LYS A 41 -25.37 -7.04 -1.96
C LYS A 41 -25.58 -6.91 -0.45
N ASN A 42 -25.52 -8.01 0.31
CA ASN A 42 -25.70 -7.98 1.76
C ASN A 42 -24.64 -8.80 2.53
N ALA A 43 -23.67 -9.41 1.83
CA ALA A 43 -22.58 -10.16 2.45
C ALA A 43 -21.77 -9.31 3.44
N THR A 44 -21.48 -9.87 4.61
CA THR A 44 -20.54 -9.36 5.61
C THR A 44 -19.09 -9.49 5.13
N LEU A 45 -18.14 -8.80 5.78
CA LEU A 45 -16.72 -8.95 5.47
C LEU A 45 -16.24 -10.40 5.63
N ALA A 46 -16.75 -11.13 6.62
CA ALA A 46 -16.43 -12.54 6.83
C ALA A 46 -16.90 -13.42 5.66
N GLU A 47 -18.09 -13.16 5.12
CA GLU A 47 -18.62 -13.87 3.94
C GLU A 47 -17.86 -13.52 2.67
N PHE A 48 -17.48 -12.25 2.46
CA PHE A 48 -16.59 -11.86 1.37
C PHE A 48 -15.25 -12.61 1.44
N ASN A 49 -14.61 -12.65 2.61
CA ASN A 49 -13.34 -13.35 2.81
C ASN A 49 -13.47 -14.86 2.58
N ALA A 50 -14.53 -15.48 3.09
CA ALA A 50 -14.79 -16.91 2.89
C ALA A 50 -15.02 -17.23 1.39
N HIS A 51 -15.82 -16.42 0.71
CA HIS A 51 -16.10 -16.57 -0.72
C HIS A 51 -14.83 -16.35 -1.57
N ALA A 52 -14.05 -15.30 -1.29
CA ALA A 52 -12.80 -15.02 -1.98
C ALA A 52 -11.81 -16.19 -1.85
N ARG A 53 -11.71 -16.78 -0.65
CA ARG A 53 -10.89 -17.97 -0.40
C ARG A 53 -11.40 -19.20 -1.17
N GLU A 54 -12.70 -19.46 -1.17
CA GLU A 54 -13.32 -20.55 -1.92
C GLU A 54 -13.03 -20.42 -3.43
N VAL A 55 -13.27 -19.22 -3.99
CA VAL A 55 -13.01 -18.91 -5.40
C VAL A 55 -11.52 -19.08 -5.71
N ALA A 56 -10.62 -18.55 -4.88
CA ALA A 56 -9.17 -18.68 -5.09
C ALA A 56 -8.75 -20.16 -5.11
N LEU A 57 -9.17 -20.96 -4.12
CA LEU A 57 -8.81 -22.38 -4.02
C LEU A 57 -9.42 -23.24 -5.14
N SER A 58 -10.64 -22.93 -5.60
CA SER A 58 -11.29 -23.65 -6.70
C SER A 58 -10.57 -23.45 -8.06
N ARG A 59 -9.88 -22.31 -8.21
CA ARG A 59 -9.11 -21.96 -9.40
C ARG A 59 -7.69 -22.53 -9.39
N ILE A 60 -7.22 -23.05 -8.27
CA ILE A 60 -5.93 -23.75 -8.21
C ILE A 60 -6.08 -25.07 -8.96
N GLY A 61 -5.52 -25.12 -10.17
CA GLY A 61 -5.45 -26.32 -10.98
C GLY A 61 -4.42 -27.32 -10.45
N ASN A 62 -4.40 -28.52 -11.04
CA ASN A 62 -3.31 -29.48 -10.86
C ASN A 62 -2.13 -29.08 -11.75
N SER A 63 -1.39 -28.05 -11.34
CA SER A 63 -0.14 -27.62 -11.97
C SER A 63 1.06 -28.02 -11.11
N THR A 64 2.18 -28.34 -11.75
CA THR A 64 3.46 -28.57 -11.04
C THR A 64 4.03 -27.29 -10.45
N VAL A 65 3.60 -26.11 -10.93
CA VAL A 65 4.10 -24.80 -10.50
C VAL A 65 3.26 -24.19 -9.38
N CYS A 66 1.92 -24.24 -9.49
CA CYS A 66 0.98 -23.75 -8.46
C CYS A 66 -0.09 -24.81 -8.21
N ASN A 67 -0.12 -25.35 -6.99
CA ASN A 67 -1.04 -26.39 -6.56
C ASN A 67 -1.42 -26.20 -5.09
N LYS A 68 -2.33 -27.04 -4.61
CA LYS A 68 -2.84 -26.99 -3.24
C LYS A 68 -1.76 -27.22 -2.18
N ASP A 69 -0.67 -27.89 -2.53
CA ASP A 69 0.41 -28.22 -1.59
C ASP A 69 1.45 -27.10 -1.47
N ASN A 70 1.53 -26.21 -2.47
CA ASN A 70 2.53 -25.12 -2.50
C ASN A 70 1.94 -23.70 -2.53
N VAL A 71 0.61 -23.56 -2.53
CA VAL A 71 -0.05 -22.26 -2.40
C VAL A 71 0.28 -21.61 -1.06
N ARG A 72 0.65 -20.32 -1.09
CA ARG A 72 0.91 -19.54 0.12
C ARG A 72 -0.32 -18.76 0.52
N VAL A 73 -0.58 -18.72 1.83
CA VAL A 73 -1.69 -17.95 2.41
C VAL A 73 -1.10 -16.71 3.08
N ARG A 74 -1.57 -15.53 2.65
CA ARG A 74 -1.31 -14.27 3.35
C ARG A 74 -2.18 -14.23 4.60
N LYS A 75 -1.66 -13.68 5.69
CA LYS A 75 -2.36 -13.67 6.99
C LYS A 75 -2.54 -12.24 7.47
N LEU A 76 -3.61 -12.01 8.22
CA LEU A 76 -3.76 -10.77 8.98
C LEU A 76 -2.56 -10.61 9.92
N PHE A 77 -2.00 -9.40 10.02
CA PHE A 77 -0.85 -9.12 10.89
C PHE A 77 -1.11 -9.54 12.33
N GLU A 78 -2.30 -9.24 12.86
CA GLU A 78 -2.75 -9.59 14.20
C GLU A 78 -2.94 -11.11 14.39
N ASN A 79 -3.08 -11.89 13.30
CA ASN A 79 -3.12 -13.35 13.36
C ASN A 79 -1.72 -14.00 13.27
N LEU A 80 -0.66 -13.21 13.10
CA LEU A 80 0.71 -13.70 13.22
C LEU A 80 1.09 -13.88 14.69
N THR A 81 1.85 -14.94 14.97
CA THR A 81 2.55 -15.08 16.25
C THR A 81 3.62 -13.99 16.40
N SER A 82 4.01 -13.68 17.64
CA SER A 82 5.09 -12.72 17.91
C SER A 82 6.37 -13.02 17.12
N ASN A 83 6.74 -14.30 17.01
CA ASN A 83 7.91 -14.73 16.24
C ASN A 83 7.73 -14.52 14.72
N GLU A 84 6.54 -14.75 14.18
CA GLU A 84 6.24 -14.46 12.77
C GLU A 84 6.31 -12.96 12.47
N ARG A 85 5.84 -12.10 13.39
CA ARG A 85 5.93 -10.63 13.25
C ARG A 85 7.37 -10.15 13.28
N ILE A 86 8.15 -10.60 14.25
CA ILE A 86 9.59 -10.28 14.35
C ILE A 86 10.33 -10.77 13.10
N SER A 87 10.07 -12.01 12.67
CA SER A 87 10.71 -12.53 11.45
C SER A 87 10.36 -11.72 10.20
N TYR A 88 9.16 -11.14 10.12
CA TYR A 88 8.77 -10.26 9.01
C TYR A 88 9.48 -8.90 9.07
N THR A 89 9.49 -8.26 10.24
CA THR A 89 10.15 -6.96 10.42
C THR A 89 11.67 -7.06 10.26
N ASP A 90 12.29 -8.14 10.73
CA ASP A 90 13.71 -8.43 10.50
C ASP A 90 14.03 -8.64 9.02
N ALA A 91 13.15 -9.31 8.27
CA ALA A 91 13.35 -9.49 6.83
C ALA A 91 13.25 -8.17 6.07
N LEU A 92 12.33 -7.26 6.45
CA LEU A 92 12.25 -5.91 5.88
C LEU A 92 13.53 -5.11 6.19
N LYS A 93 14.01 -5.16 7.44
CA LYS A 93 15.26 -4.50 7.83
C LYS A 93 16.46 -5.06 7.08
N CYS A 94 16.51 -6.37 6.85
CA CYS A 94 17.53 -6.96 5.98
C CYS A 94 17.51 -6.34 4.57
N LEU A 95 16.35 -6.09 3.96
CA LEU A 95 16.31 -5.35 2.68
C LEU A 95 16.78 -3.90 2.82
N MET A 96 16.59 -3.27 3.97
CA MET A 96 17.13 -1.93 4.26
C MET A 96 18.65 -1.93 4.48
N ASP A 97 19.25 -3.07 4.81
CA ASP A 97 20.70 -3.22 5.01
C ASP A 97 21.45 -3.68 3.75
N LEU A 98 20.79 -4.41 2.85
CA LEU A 98 21.39 -4.85 1.59
C LEU A 98 21.61 -3.65 0.64
N PRO A 99 22.68 -3.62 -0.17
CA PRO A 99 22.98 -2.49 -1.06
C PRO A 99 21.97 -2.37 -2.20
N ALA A 100 21.58 -1.14 -2.56
CA ALA A 100 20.70 -0.85 -3.70
C ALA A 100 21.22 -1.47 -5.01
N LYS A 101 20.30 -1.94 -5.86
CA LYS A 101 20.59 -2.40 -7.23
C LYS A 101 20.39 -1.31 -8.27
N THR A 102 19.62 -0.28 -7.96
CA THR A 102 19.42 0.87 -8.86
C THR A 102 20.77 1.56 -9.10
N PRO A 103 21.16 1.78 -10.37
CA PRO A 103 22.37 2.53 -10.69
C PRO A 103 22.41 3.90 -10.02
N SER A 104 23.56 4.25 -9.43
CA SER A 104 23.71 5.48 -8.63
C SER A 104 23.66 6.77 -9.45
N ASP A 105 23.88 6.69 -10.76
CA ASP A 105 23.68 7.78 -11.71
C ASP A 105 22.20 8.06 -11.98
N LEU A 106 21.33 7.06 -11.82
CA LEU A 106 19.87 7.22 -11.92
C LEU A 106 19.23 7.68 -10.61
N ALA A 107 19.66 7.08 -9.48
CA ALA A 107 19.11 7.40 -8.16
C ALA A 107 20.22 7.44 -7.10
N PRO A 108 20.99 8.55 -6.99
CA PRO A 108 22.11 8.64 -6.05
C PRO A 108 21.70 8.52 -4.58
N GLY A 109 20.44 8.80 -4.26
CA GLY A 109 19.85 8.64 -2.94
C GLY A 109 19.47 7.21 -2.56
N ALA A 110 19.38 6.27 -3.50
CA ALA A 110 19.14 4.87 -3.18
C ALA A 110 20.40 4.26 -2.54
N LYS A 111 20.29 3.81 -1.28
CA LYS A 111 21.39 3.19 -0.54
C LYS A 111 21.12 1.72 -0.22
N SER A 112 19.85 1.36 -0.11
CA SER A 112 19.41 0.02 0.26
C SER A 112 18.62 -0.68 -0.84
N ARG A 113 18.48 -2.01 -0.76
CA ARG A 113 17.56 -2.77 -1.60
C ARG A 113 16.12 -2.32 -1.39
N TYR A 114 15.76 -1.91 -0.18
CA TYR A 114 14.45 -1.33 0.10
C TYR A 114 14.24 -0.02 -0.67
N ASP A 115 15.28 0.82 -0.82
CA ASP A 115 15.20 2.04 -1.62
C ASP A 115 14.91 1.76 -3.10
N ASP A 116 15.27 0.60 -3.65
CA ASP A 116 14.91 0.24 -5.04
C ASP A 116 13.38 0.21 -5.24
N TRP A 117 12.63 -0.24 -4.21
CA TRP A 117 11.16 -0.21 -4.21
C TRP A 117 10.63 1.22 -4.13
N VAL A 118 11.29 2.10 -3.37
CA VAL A 118 10.93 3.52 -3.27
C VAL A 118 11.20 4.24 -4.59
N VAL A 119 12.37 4.01 -5.21
CA VAL A 119 12.73 4.60 -6.52
C VAL A 119 11.73 4.20 -7.58
N THR A 120 11.43 2.91 -7.73
CA THR A 120 10.53 2.44 -8.80
C THR A 120 9.12 2.99 -8.63
N HIS A 121 8.66 3.16 -7.39
CA HIS A 121 7.37 3.78 -7.10
C HIS A 121 7.37 5.26 -7.48
N ILE A 122 8.32 6.06 -6.99
CA ILE A 122 8.47 7.48 -7.38
C ILE A 122 8.52 7.61 -8.91
N ASN A 123 9.28 6.75 -9.59
CA ASN A 123 9.45 6.83 -11.05
C ASN A 123 8.17 6.54 -11.82
N GLN A 124 7.31 5.67 -11.29
CA GLN A 124 6.12 5.19 -11.99
C GLN A 124 4.81 5.75 -11.46
N THR A 125 4.81 6.55 -10.39
CA THR A 125 3.61 7.06 -9.67
C THR A 125 2.49 7.51 -10.61
N LEU A 126 2.77 8.31 -11.66
CA LEU A 126 1.74 8.82 -12.58
C LEU A 126 1.17 7.77 -13.55
N THR A 127 1.85 6.64 -13.70
CA THR A 127 1.47 5.51 -14.57
C THR A 127 0.93 4.31 -13.80
N ILE A 128 0.88 4.39 -12.46
CA ILE A 128 0.44 3.30 -11.57
C ILE A 128 -0.70 3.70 -10.64
N HIS A 129 -1.15 4.96 -10.65
CA HIS A 129 -2.30 5.41 -9.86
C HIS A 129 -3.39 6.02 -10.74
N LEU A 130 -4.64 5.92 -10.27
CA LEU A 130 -5.83 6.47 -10.94
C LEU A 130 -5.97 5.99 -12.39
N ASN A 131 -5.52 4.76 -12.67
CA ASN A 131 -5.53 4.17 -14.00
C ASN A 131 -5.68 2.62 -13.91
N ALA A 132 -5.84 1.97 -15.06
CA ALA A 132 -6.09 0.53 -15.14
C ALA A 132 -4.94 -0.36 -14.62
N ASN A 133 -3.70 0.15 -14.54
CA ASN A 133 -2.56 -0.61 -14.02
C ASN A 133 -2.54 -0.66 -12.50
N PHE A 134 -3.28 0.20 -11.80
CA PHE A 134 -3.17 0.40 -10.35
C PHE A 134 -3.17 -0.90 -9.55
N LEU A 135 -4.23 -1.69 -9.64
CA LEU A 135 -4.37 -2.92 -8.87
C LEU A 135 -3.36 -4.00 -9.29
N GLY A 136 -3.11 -4.14 -10.59
CA GLY A 136 -2.19 -5.13 -11.13
C GLY A 136 -0.73 -4.85 -10.78
N TRP A 137 -0.31 -3.59 -10.93
CA TRP A 137 1.03 -3.13 -10.62
C TRP A 137 1.33 -3.27 -9.12
N HIS A 138 0.43 -2.80 -8.24
CA HIS A 138 0.64 -2.92 -6.79
C HIS A 138 0.63 -4.37 -6.31
N ARG A 139 -0.21 -5.24 -6.91
CA ARG A 139 -0.17 -6.68 -6.64
C ARG A 139 1.18 -7.30 -7.01
N TRP A 140 1.73 -6.94 -8.17
CA TRP A 140 3.04 -7.43 -8.60
C TRP A 140 4.17 -6.83 -7.75
N TYR A 141 4.10 -5.55 -7.41
CA TYR A 141 5.07 -4.83 -6.58
C TYR A 141 5.29 -5.49 -5.21
N ILE A 142 4.21 -5.79 -4.48
CA ILE A 142 4.28 -6.47 -3.18
C ILE A 142 4.62 -7.96 -3.33
N TRP A 143 4.29 -8.59 -4.46
CA TRP A 143 4.71 -9.96 -4.74
C TRP A 143 6.22 -10.06 -4.98
N GLU A 144 6.81 -9.11 -5.72
CA GLU A 144 8.26 -9.01 -5.88
C GLU A 144 8.95 -8.69 -4.56
N MET A 145 8.35 -7.84 -3.71
CA MET A 145 8.87 -7.63 -2.35
C MET A 145 8.87 -8.92 -1.55
N GLU A 146 7.74 -9.65 -1.53
CA GLU A 146 7.65 -10.96 -0.87
C GLU A 146 8.74 -11.91 -1.39
N ARG A 147 8.98 -11.94 -2.70
CA ARG A 147 10.07 -12.73 -3.29
C ARG A 147 11.44 -12.31 -2.75
N ALA A 148 11.74 -11.02 -2.72
CA ALA A 148 13.01 -10.51 -2.22
C ALA A 148 13.22 -10.81 -0.73
N LEU A 149 12.19 -10.66 0.11
CA LEU A 149 12.24 -11.06 1.52
C LEU A 149 12.63 -12.54 1.66
N ARG A 150 12.11 -13.41 0.78
CA ARG A 150 12.39 -14.85 0.79
C ARG A 150 13.77 -15.19 0.22
N SER A 151 14.11 -14.67 -0.96
CA SER A 151 15.33 -15.03 -1.68
C SER A 151 16.57 -14.36 -1.12
N ASP A 152 16.46 -13.10 -0.71
CA ASP A 152 17.60 -12.26 -0.35
C ASP A 152 17.77 -12.20 1.18
N CYS A 153 16.66 -12.34 1.93
CA CYS A 153 16.64 -12.25 3.39
C CYS A 153 16.16 -13.52 4.11
N GLY A 154 15.91 -14.61 3.38
CA GLY A 154 15.59 -15.91 3.96
C GLY A 154 14.25 -15.99 4.70
N TYR A 155 13.32 -15.05 4.47
CA TYR A 155 12.01 -15.04 5.11
C TYR A 155 11.22 -16.32 4.77
N LYS A 156 10.68 -16.99 5.80
CA LYS A 156 9.88 -18.23 5.63
C LYS A 156 8.43 -18.07 6.05
N GLY A 157 8.10 -16.97 6.74
CA GLY A 157 6.78 -16.72 7.26
C GLY A 157 5.71 -16.40 6.20
N PRO A 158 4.45 -16.28 6.63
CA PRO A 158 3.34 -15.78 5.82
C PRO A 158 3.44 -14.27 5.60
N PHE A 159 3.25 -13.79 4.37
CA PHE A 159 3.24 -12.35 4.10
C PHE A 159 2.00 -11.71 4.77
N PRO A 160 2.17 -10.72 5.67
CA PRO A 160 1.06 -10.12 6.40
C PRO A 160 0.19 -9.22 5.51
N TYR A 161 -1.00 -8.87 5.99
CA TYR A 161 -1.80 -7.74 5.53
C TYR A 161 -2.37 -6.99 6.74
N TRP A 162 -2.69 -5.71 6.58
CA TRP A 162 -3.28 -4.86 7.62
C TRP A 162 -4.79 -4.70 7.38
N ASP A 163 -5.61 -5.07 8.36
CA ASP A 163 -7.05 -4.81 8.34
C ASP A 163 -7.36 -3.52 9.09
N TRP A 164 -7.53 -2.44 8.34
CA TRP A 164 -7.81 -1.12 8.89
C TRP A 164 -9.09 -1.07 9.71
N THR A 165 -10.08 -1.90 9.40
CA THR A 165 -11.36 -1.90 10.10
C THR A 165 -11.22 -2.37 11.55
N LYS A 166 -10.14 -3.10 11.86
CA LYS A 166 -9.80 -3.45 13.24
C LYS A 166 -9.13 -2.30 13.96
N THR A 167 -8.10 -1.70 13.34
CA THR A 167 -7.43 -0.51 13.87
C THR A 167 -8.42 0.64 14.09
N GLU A 168 -9.38 0.83 13.18
CA GLU A 168 -10.43 1.83 13.31
C GLU A 168 -11.33 1.60 14.54
N LYS A 169 -11.68 0.34 14.85
CA LYS A 169 -12.51 0.02 16.03
C LYS A 169 -11.77 0.14 17.36
N GLU A 170 -10.45 -0.06 17.37
CA GLU A 170 -9.65 -0.09 18.61
C GLU A 170 -8.82 1.18 18.87
N THR A 171 -8.53 1.95 17.81
CA THR A 171 -7.52 3.02 17.63
C THR A 171 -6.11 2.55 17.28
N PHE A 172 -5.35 3.42 16.62
CA PHE A 172 -3.93 3.22 16.31
C PHE A 172 -3.10 2.85 17.55
N GLU A 173 -3.33 3.53 18.67
CA GLU A 173 -2.58 3.35 19.91
C GLU A 173 -2.74 1.94 20.50
N LYS A 174 -3.89 1.30 20.28
CA LYS A 174 -4.18 -0.06 20.78
C LYS A 174 -3.93 -1.15 19.74
N SER A 175 -3.70 -0.77 18.49
CA SER A 175 -3.54 -1.73 17.42
C SER A 175 -2.19 -2.41 17.50
N GLU A 176 -2.19 -3.74 17.46
CA GLU A 176 -0.94 -4.52 17.50
C GLU A 176 -0.02 -4.24 16.30
N VAL A 177 -0.55 -3.61 15.25
CA VAL A 177 0.22 -3.12 14.10
C VAL A 177 1.04 -1.87 14.46
N PHE A 178 0.54 -1.01 15.36
CA PHE A 178 1.10 0.32 15.65
C PHE A 178 1.28 0.64 17.15
N ASP A 179 1.21 -0.35 18.03
CA ASP A 179 1.36 -0.19 19.49
C ASP A 179 2.80 0.17 19.93
N GLY A 180 3.77 0.16 19.01
CA GLY A 180 5.17 0.49 19.30
C GLY A 180 5.97 -0.62 19.97
N SER A 181 5.38 -1.80 20.16
CA SER A 181 6.06 -2.99 20.69
C SER A 181 7.12 -3.51 19.74
N ALA A 182 7.97 -4.42 20.22
CA ALA A 182 8.93 -5.15 19.39
C ALA A 182 8.28 -6.01 18.29
N THR A 183 6.97 -6.27 18.39
CA THR A 183 6.19 -7.08 17.45
C THR A 183 5.31 -6.25 16.51
N SER A 184 5.35 -4.93 16.59
CA SER A 184 4.58 -4.02 15.74
C SER A 184 5.33 -3.63 14.47
N LEU A 185 4.67 -2.88 13.58
CA LEU A 185 5.32 -2.09 12.55
C LEU A 185 5.80 -0.74 13.10
N SER A 186 6.24 -0.70 14.37
CA SER A 186 6.60 0.50 15.15
C SER A 186 5.42 1.38 15.50
N GLY A 187 5.63 2.30 16.43
CA GLY A 187 4.56 3.14 16.97
C GLY A 187 4.39 4.47 16.27
N ASN A 188 3.83 5.42 17.01
CA ASN A 188 3.66 6.79 16.56
C ASN A 188 4.98 7.58 16.59
N GLY A 189 4.97 8.71 15.90
CA GLY A 189 6.02 9.73 15.99
C GLY A 189 6.02 10.45 17.34
N ALA A 190 7.16 11.05 17.69
CA ALA A 190 7.22 11.93 18.85
C ALA A 190 6.18 13.06 18.72
N PRO A 191 5.43 13.38 19.78
CA PRO A 191 4.40 14.41 19.72
C PRO A 191 5.03 15.77 19.43
N LEU A 192 4.37 16.56 18.58
CA LEU A 192 4.69 17.95 18.32
C LEU A 192 3.61 18.87 18.88
N ASN A 193 3.96 20.12 19.20
CA ASN A 193 3.05 21.11 19.78
C ASN A 193 2.13 21.70 18.70
N TYR A 194 1.27 20.87 18.12
CA TYR A 194 0.19 21.29 17.23
C TYR A 194 -1.08 21.61 18.02
N THR A 195 -1.90 22.47 17.43
CA THR A 195 -3.22 22.85 17.92
C THR A 195 -4.29 22.38 16.95
N ASP A 196 -5.56 22.37 17.35
CA ASP A 196 -6.67 22.00 16.46
C ASP A 196 -6.76 22.90 15.19
N SER A 197 -6.11 24.07 15.20
CA SER A 197 -6.03 24.94 14.02
C SER A 197 -4.97 24.51 13.00
N ASP A 198 -4.04 23.64 13.40
CA ASP A 198 -2.95 23.11 12.60
C ASP A 198 -3.41 21.89 11.79
N VAL A 199 -4.13 22.16 10.69
CA VAL A 199 -4.71 21.11 9.84
C VAL A 199 -3.81 20.71 8.68
N ILE A 200 -4.08 19.52 8.13
CA ILE A 200 -3.55 19.08 6.85
C ILE A 200 -4.62 19.33 5.80
N VAL A 201 -4.23 19.94 4.68
CA VAL A 201 -5.11 20.17 3.54
C VAL A 201 -4.50 19.49 2.32
N ILE A 202 -5.28 18.65 1.66
CA ILE A 202 -4.93 18.05 0.37
C ILE A 202 -5.93 18.46 -0.69
N ASN A 203 -5.54 18.35 -1.96
CA ASN A 203 -6.34 18.78 -3.12
C ASN A 203 -6.79 20.26 -3.04
N SER A 204 -6.03 21.11 -2.34
CA SER A 204 -6.35 22.55 -2.18
C SER A 204 -6.39 23.31 -3.52
N GLN A 205 -5.76 22.78 -4.57
CA GLN A 205 -5.87 23.34 -5.92
C GLN A 205 -7.26 23.13 -6.57
N TYR A 206 -8.12 22.30 -5.98
CA TYR A 206 -9.44 21.95 -6.50
C TYR A 206 -10.51 22.21 -5.41
N PRO A 207 -11.15 23.40 -5.36
CA PRO A 207 -12.05 23.78 -4.25
C PRO A 207 -13.19 22.79 -3.94
N ASN A 208 -13.70 22.09 -4.97
CA ASN A 208 -14.76 21.10 -4.82
C ASN A 208 -14.26 19.75 -4.28
N MET A 209 -12.95 19.53 -4.28
CA MET A 209 -12.28 18.30 -3.83
C MET A 209 -11.30 18.56 -2.67
N GLU A 210 -11.22 19.80 -2.18
CA GLU A 210 -10.39 20.14 -1.02
C GLU A 210 -10.83 19.30 0.17
N VAL A 211 -9.84 18.66 0.80
CA VAL A 211 -10.07 17.82 1.97
C VAL A 211 -9.19 18.28 3.10
N VAL A 212 -9.82 18.46 4.26
CA VAL A 212 -9.19 18.90 5.49
C VAL A 212 -9.33 17.80 6.53
N PHE A 213 -8.21 17.40 7.11
CA PHE A 213 -8.15 16.47 8.24
C PHE A 213 -7.31 17.07 9.36
N PRO A 214 -7.60 16.68 10.62
CA PRO A 214 -6.78 17.10 11.75
C PRO A 214 -5.37 16.49 11.67
N HIS A 215 -4.43 17.07 12.40
CA HIS A 215 -3.21 16.36 12.74
C HIS A 215 -3.52 15.17 13.68
N GLY A 216 -2.60 14.21 13.73
CA GLY A 216 -2.68 13.07 14.63
C GLY A 216 -2.08 13.37 16.00
N THR A 217 -1.77 12.32 16.76
CA THR A 217 -1.16 12.45 18.10
C THR A 217 0.37 12.46 18.08
N GLY A 218 0.99 12.53 16.90
CA GLY A 218 2.44 12.43 16.71
C GLY A 218 3.03 13.66 16.00
N GLY A 219 3.72 13.41 14.88
CA GLY A 219 4.29 14.43 13.99
C GLY A 219 5.81 14.34 13.82
N GLY A 220 6.51 13.85 14.84
CA GLY A 220 7.97 13.69 14.85
C GLY A 220 8.45 12.32 14.36
N CYS A 221 9.72 12.03 14.62
CA CYS A 221 10.32 10.71 14.33
C CYS A 221 9.61 9.62 15.14
N VAL A 222 9.44 8.44 14.54
CA VAL A 222 8.94 7.24 15.23
C VAL A 222 9.85 6.93 16.43
N THR A 223 9.25 6.66 17.59
CA THR A 223 9.97 6.63 18.88
C THR A 223 10.34 5.24 19.37
N ASN A 224 9.62 4.20 18.93
CA ASN A 224 9.75 2.84 19.44
C ASN A 224 9.42 1.78 18.36
N GLY A 225 9.73 0.53 18.66
CA GLY A 225 9.50 -0.61 17.77
C GLY A 225 10.62 -0.83 16.71
N PRO A 226 10.46 -1.84 15.84
CA PRO A 226 11.54 -2.34 14.98
C PRO A 226 12.13 -1.32 14.00
N PHE A 227 11.37 -0.30 13.64
CA PHE A 227 11.67 0.70 12.62
C PHE A 227 11.95 2.10 13.17
N ALA A 228 12.05 2.29 14.49
CA ALA A 228 12.34 3.61 15.08
C ALA A 228 13.65 4.24 14.57
N ASN A 229 14.63 3.39 14.20
CA ASN A 229 15.96 3.82 13.77
C ASN A 229 16.22 3.62 12.26
N ILE A 230 15.17 3.44 11.45
CA ILE A 230 15.38 3.37 10.00
C ILE A 230 15.69 4.75 9.43
N THR A 231 16.35 4.75 8.28
CA THR A 231 16.61 5.97 7.51
C THR A 231 15.76 5.97 6.25
N VAL A 232 14.93 6.99 6.08
CA VAL A 232 14.25 7.31 4.82
C VAL A 232 15.23 8.12 3.99
N ASN A 233 15.71 7.57 2.86
CA ASN A 233 16.81 8.15 2.08
C ASN A 233 16.35 9.05 0.91
N LEU A 234 15.12 8.88 0.44
CA LEU A 234 14.59 9.51 -0.77
C LEU A 234 13.43 10.46 -0.46
N GLY A 235 13.10 11.34 -1.41
CA GLY A 235 12.08 12.36 -1.24
C GLY A 235 12.46 13.45 -0.24
N PRO A 236 11.51 14.28 0.22
CA PRO A 236 10.10 14.29 -0.18
C PRO A 236 9.91 14.81 -1.62
N VAL A 237 8.86 14.35 -2.30
CA VAL A 237 8.50 14.77 -3.67
C VAL A 237 7.20 15.58 -3.66
N GLY A 238 6.24 15.18 -2.84
CA GLY A 238 4.92 15.82 -2.73
C GLY A 238 4.31 15.57 -1.36
N LEU A 239 5.07 15.86 -0.31
CA LEU A 239 4.71 15.58 1.08
C LEU A 239 3.74 16.64 1.62
N ALA A 240 2.52 16.24 1.95
CA ALA A 240 1.58 17.13 2.65
C ALA A 240 1.96 17.31 4.12
N LEU A 241 2.06 18.57 4.55
CA LEU A 241 2.48 18.96 5.89
C LEU A 241 1.35 19.66 6.66
N VAL A 242 1.46 19.59 7.98
CA VAL A 242 0.64 20.35 8.92
C VAL A 242 0.79 21.86 8.66
N GLY A 243 -0.33 22.59 8.70
CA GLY A 243 -0.38 24.02 8.40
C GLY A 243 -0.52 24.34 6.92
N ASN A 244 -1.18 23.47 6.14
CA ASN A 244 -1.45 23.63 4.71
C ASN A 244 -0.18 23.94 3.89
N LYS A 245 0.86 23.11 4.06
CA LYS A 245 2.13 23.23 3.33
C LYS A 245 2.39 21.94 2.55
N THR A 246 3.22 22.06 1.51
CA THR A 246 3.70 20.90 0.75
C THR A 246 5.21 21.01 0.60
N ASP A 247 5.91 19.93 0.94
CA ASP A 247 7.36 19.83 0.76
C ASP A 247 7.68 19.02 -0.51
N THR A 248 8.39 19.67 -1.42
CA THR A 248 8.86 19.12 -2.70
C THR A 248 10.39 19.20 -2.83
N SER A 249 11.09 19.56 -1.73
CA SER A 249 12.52 19.89 -1.72
C SER A 249 13.44 18.71 -2.06
N GLY A 250 12.96 17.48 -1.92
CA GLY A 250 13.71 16.25 -2.17
C GLY A 250 13.45 15.59 -3.53
N ALA A 251 12.79 16.29 -4.46
CA ALA A 251 12.59 15.78 -5.81
C ALA A 251 13.92 15.50 -6.54
N GLY A 252 13.95 14.47 -7.40
CA GLY A 252 15.12 14.12 -8.22
C GLY A 252 16.09 13.12 -7.59
N TYR A 253 15.60 12.21 -6.75
CA TYR A 253 16.35 11.05 -6.23
C TYR A 253 17.68 11.36 -5.51
N LYS A 254 17.86 12.57 -5.01
CA LYS A 254 19.04 12.94 -4.22
C LYS A 254 19.02 12.23 -2.88
N TYR A 255 20.21 12.02 -2.32
CA TYR A 255 20.35 11.46 -0.97
C TYR A 255 19.88 12.49 0.07
N ASN A 256 18.79 12.16 0.77
CA ASN A 256 18.17 13.00 1.79
C ASN A 256 17.81 12.15 3.04
N PRO A 257 18.81 11.66 3.78
CA PRO A 257 18.60 10.76 4.91
C PRO A 257 17.91 11.48 6.07
N ARG A 258 16.83 10.89 6.55
CA ARG A 258 16.07 11.37 7.72
C ARG A 258 15.34 10.23 8.41
N CYS A 259 14.85 10.46 9.62
CA CYS A 259 14.05 9.48 10.35
C CYS A 259 12.69 9.25 9.66
N LEU A 260 12.12 8.06 9.85
CA LEU A 260 10.71 7.83 9.62
C LEU A 260 9.88 8.68 10.59
N LYS A 261 8.91 9.44 10.08
CA LYS A 261 7.96 10.21 10.91
C LYS A 261 6.56 9.66 10.76
N ARG A 262 5.81 9.63 11.86
CA ARG A 262 4.38 9.30 11.85
C ARG A 262 3.58 10.32 12.63
N ASP A 263 2.34 10.46 12.21
CA ASP A 263 1.34 11.29 12.86
C ASP A 263 0.02 10.53 12.78
N LEU A 264 -0.05 9.43 13.54
CA LEU A 264 -1.16 8.47 13.47
C LEU A 264 -2.48 9.20 13.79
N THR A 265 -3.43 9.12 12.86
CA THR A 265 -4.64 9.94 12.86
C THR A 265 -5.91 9.07 12.77
N ASP A 266 -6.48 8.70 13.93
CA ASP A 266 -7.68 7.84 14.01
C ASP A 266 -8.90 8.43 13.26
N GLU A 267 -9.06 9.76 13.27
CA GLU A 267 -10.16 10.45 12.56
C GLU A 267 -10.16 10.13 11.05
N ILE A 268 -8.99 9.93 10.43
CA ILE A 268 -8.89 9.56 9.01
C ILE A 268 -9.35 8.11 8.80
N LEU A 269 -9.05 7.20 9.73
CA LEU A 269 -9.57 5.82 9.69
C LEU A 269 -11.09 5.82 9.81
N HIS A 270 -11.63 6.53 10.80
CA HIS A 270 -13.08 6.65 11.01
C HIS A 270 -13.79 7.27 9.80
N ARG A 271 -13.17 8.23 9.12
CA ARG A 271 -13.79 8.90 7.96
C ARG A 271 -13.73 8.09 6.68
N TYR A 272 -12.62 7.41 6.38
CA TYR A 272 -12.39 6.82 5.06
C TYR A 272 -12.17 5.32 5.05
N VAL A 273 -11.73 4.72 6.16
CA VAL A 273 -11.18 3.36 6.20
C VAL A 273 -11.89 2.46 7.22
N ASN A 274 -13.16 2.76 7.50
CA ASN A 274 -14.02 1.97 8.40
C ASN A 274 -14.70 0.79 7.66
N GLU A 275 -15.37 -0.09 8.41
CA GLU A 275 -16.09 -1.25 7.85
C GLU A 275 -17.14 -0.87 6.81
N THR A 276 -17.84 0.26 6.98
CA THR A 276 -18.83 0.74 6.01
C THR A 276 -18.16 1.08 4.69
N SER A 277 -17.03 1.79 4.70
CA SER A 277 -16.28 2.13 3.48
C SER A 277 -15.81 0.88 2.72
N VAL A 278 -15.31 -0.13 3.43
CA VAL A 278 -14.89 -1.41 2.83
C VAL A 278 -16.09 -2.16 2.24
N LEU A 279 -17.22 -2.21 2.95
CA LEU A 279 -18.44 -2.83 2.45
C LEU A 279 -19.03 -2.07 1.27
N THR A 280 -19.01 -0.74 1.25
CA THR A 280 -19.42 0.06 0.10
C THR A 280 -18.57 -0.29 -1.12
N LEU A 281 -17.24 -0.36 -0.97
CA LEU A 281 -16.37 -0.82 -2.06
C LEU A 281 -16.77 -2.21 -2.57
N LEU A 282 -16.96 -3.18 -1.67
CA LEU A 282 -17.19 -4.57 -2.06
C LEU A 282 -18.61 -4.83 -2.60
N ARG A 283 -19.63 -4.15 -2.08
CA ARG A 283 -21.05 -4.36 -2.40
C ARG A 283 -21.55 -3.50 -3.56
N ASP A 284 -20.99 -2.30 -3.71
CA ASP A 284 -21.52 -1.28 -4.62
C ASP A 284 -20.70 -1.13 -5.91
N SER A 285 -19.52 -1.75 -6.00
CA SER A 285 -18.73 -1.80 -7.25
C SER A 285 -19.38 -2.71 -8.28
N SER A 286 -19.90 -2.13 -9.36
CA SER A 286 -20.52 -2.88 -10.46
C SER A 286 -19.51 -3.57 -11.39
N ASP A 287 -18.29 -3.02 -11.46
CA ASP A 287 -17.21 -3.47 -12.32
C ASP A 287 -15.85 -3.00 -11.76
N ILE A 288 -14.77 -3.35 -12.46
CA ILE A 288 -13.41 -2.99 -12.08
C ILE A 288 -13.16 -1.47 -12.08
N TRP A 289 -13.85 -0.72 -12.94
CA TRP A 289 -13.72 0.73 -13.02
C TRP A 289 -14.28 1.38 -11.75
N TRP A 290 -15.48 0.98 -11.32
CA TRP A 290 -16.05 1.49 -10.07
C TRP A 290 -15.29 1.00 -8.84
N PHE A 291 -14.80 -0.23 -8.85
CA PHE A 291 -13.97 -0.75 -7.76
C PHE A 291 -12.72 0.10 -7.53
N GLN A 292 -11.93 0.37 -8.57
CA GLN A 292 -10.74 1.21 -8.43
C GLN A 292 -11.08 2.68 -8.12
N THR A 293 -12.22 3.18 -8.63
CA THR A 293 -12.67 4.57 -8.41
C THR A 293 -13.08 4.79 -6.96
N ILE A 294 -13.90 3.90 -6.39
CA ILE A 294 -14.30 3.97 -4.97
C ILE A 294 -13.08 3.78 -4.07
N MET A 295 -12.20 2.82 -4.42
CA MET A 295 -10.98 2.58 -3.65
C MET A 295 -10.06 3.81 -3.59
N SER A 296 -9.95 4.56 -4.70
CA SER A 296 -9.01 5.69 -4.85
C SER A 296 -9.64 7.06 -4.58
N GLY A 297 -10.93 7.11 -4.29
CA GLY A 297 -11.72 8.34 -4.22
C GLY A 297 -12.25 8.78 -5.59
N ALA A 298 -13.55 9.07 -5.65
CA ALA A 298 -14.18 9.50 -6.89
C ALA A 298 -13.76 10.93 -7.26
N TRP A 299 -13.39 11.15 -8.51
CA TRP A 299 -13.03 12.49 -8.99
C TRP A 299 -14.22 13.46 -8.85
N GLY A 300 -13.97 14.66 -8.34
CA GLY A 300 -15.02 15.62 -8.00
C GLY A 300 -15.68 15.43 -6.63
N SER A 301 -15.21 14.47 -5.83
CA SER A 301 -15.64 14.22 -4.45
C SER A 301 -14.61 14.73 -3.43
N ARG A 302 -15.06 14.95 -2.18
CA ARG A 302 -14.21 15.11 -1.00
C ARG A 302 -13.92 13.77 -0.29
N ASP A 303 -14.51 12.69 -0.79
CA ASP A 303 -14.17 11.33 -0.41
C ASP A 303 -12.93 10.88 -1.16
N ILE A 304 -11.85 10.64 -0.42
CA ILE A 304 -10.55 10.22 -0.96
C ILE A 304 -10.44 8.71 -1.08
N GLY A 305 -11.43 7.94 -0.63
CA GLY A 305 -11.44 6.50 -0.68
C GLY A 305 -10.49 5.82 0.32
N ILE A 306 -10.64 4.50 0.43
CA ILE A 306 -9.91 3.70 1.42
C ILE A 306 -8.39 3.73 1.22
N HIS A 307 -7.90 3.80 -0.03
CA HIS A 307 -6.48 3.69 -0.32
C HIS A 307 -5.71 4.97 0.08
N PRO A 308 -6.04 6.16 -0.43
CA PRO A 308 -5.49 7.41 0.10
C PRO A 308 -5.79 7.62 1.59
N GLY A 309 -6.98 7.21 2.07
CA GLY A 309 -7.33 7.27 3.49
C GLY A 309 -6.34 6.51 4.37
N ALA A 310 -6.05 5.25 4.02
CA ALA A 310 -5.08 4.44 4.74
C ALA A 310 -3.68 5.07 4.77
N HIS A 311 -3.18 5.57 3.64
CA HIS A 311 -1.88 6.26 3.60
C HIS A 311 -1.86 7.51 4.48
N ASN A 312 -2.85 8.40 4.32
CA ASN A 312 -2.89 9.66 5.07
C ASN A 312 -3.09 9.46 6.57
N SER A 313 -3.73 8.36 6.99
CA SER A 313 -3.94 8.01 8.40
C SER A 313 -2.65 7.68 9.15
N LEU A 314 -1.60 7.23 8.45
CA LEU A 314 -0.26 7.03 9.03
C LEU A 314 0.44 8.36 9.33
N GLY A 315 0.05 9.41 8.61
CA GLY A 315 0.57 10.75 8.75
C GLY A 315 2.07 10.85 8.43
N GLY A 316 2.72 11.90 8.96
CA GLY A 316 4.16 12.04 8.94
C GLY A 316 4.81 11.97 7.55
N ASP A 317 6.02 11.39 7.51
CA ASP A 317 6.92 11.36 6.34
C ASP A 317 7.58 9.97 6.26
N PRO A 318 7.34 9.20 5.18
CA PRO A 318 6.67 9.60 3.93
C PRO A 318 5.18 9.23 3.83
N GLY A 319 4.48 8.94 4.94
CA GLY A 319 3.08 8.47 4.89
C GLY A 319 2.11 9.39 4.16
N ARG A 320 2.34 10.72 4.21
CA ARG A 320 1.57 11.75 3.47
C ARG A 320 2.20 12.15 2.12
N ASP A 321 3.20 11.43 1.63
CA ASP A 321 3.82 11.67 0.32
C ASP A 321 3.36 10.61 -0.68
N PHE A 322 2.53 11.04 -1.65
CA PHE A 322 1.98 10.18 -2.70
C PHE A 322 3.04 9.42 -3.52
N TRP A 323 4.24 9.96 -3.64
CA TRP A 323 5.32 9.38 -4.42
C TRP A 323 6.23 8.48 -3.58
N VAL A 324 6.45 8.88 -2.32
CA VAL A 324 7.48 8.30 -1.45
C VAL A 324 6.87 7.36 -0.41
N SER A 325 5.54 7.17 -0.41
CA SER A 325 4.83 6.35 0.59
C SER A 325 5.44 4.96 0.84
N PRO A 326 6.05 4.23 -0.12
CA PRO A 326 6.71 2.96 0.19
C PRO A 326 7.89 3.06 1.18
N GLY A 327 8.44 4.25 1.40
CA GLY A 327 9.43 4.48 2.45
C GLY A 327 8.87 4.30 3.87
N GLU A 328 7.54 4.25 4.02
CA GLU A 328 6.83 3.86 5.24
C GLU A 328 6.59 2.33 5.23
N PRO A 329 7.21 1.54 6.12
CA PRO A 329 7.09 0.08 6.14
C PRO A 329 5.66 -0.47 6.27
N ALA A 330 4.74 0.28 6.87
CA ALA A 330 3.34 -0.11 6.95
C ALA A 330 2.60 0.00 5.60
N SER A 331 3.07 0.86 4.69
CA SER A 331 2.46 1.04 3.37
C SER A 331 2.67 -0.16 2.42
N VAL A 332 3.70 -0.97 2.67
CA VAL A 332 4.01 -2.17 1.88
C VAL A 332 3.35 -3.43 2.46
N CYS A 333 2.64 -3.30 3.59
CA CYS A 333 1.73 -4.31 4.10
C CYS A 333 0.44 -4.30 3.24
N PRO A 334 0.11 -5.36 2.49
CA PRO A 334 -1.05 -5.39 1.62
C PRO A 334 -2.35 -5.03 2.33
N ILE A 335 -3.28 -4.64 1.48
CA ILE A 335 -4.68 -4.44 1.79
C ILE A 335 -5.43 -5.73 1.51
N VAL A 336 -6.41 -6.03 2.38
CA VAL A 336 -7.49 -7.02 2.27
C VAL A 336 -7.52 -7.76 0.93
N SER A 337 -7.11 -9.03 0.95
CA SER A 337 -7.11 -9.93 -0.20
C SER A 337 -8.38 -10.76 -0.33
#